data_AF-A0A7V9ETN7-F1
#
_entry.id   AF-A0A7V9ETN7-F1
#
_cell.length_a   1.000
_cell.length_b   1.000
_cell.length_c   1.000
_cell.angle_alpha   90.00
_cell.angle_beta   90.00
_cell.angle_gamma   90.00
#
_symmetry.space_group_name_H-M   'P 1'
#
loop_
_entity.id
_entity.type
_entity.pdbx_description
1 polymer ?
#
loop_
_entity_poly.entity_id
_entity_poly.type
_entity_poly.pdbx_seq_one_letter_code
_entity_poly.pdbx_strand_id
1 'polypeptide(L)'
;MPELKSLSQEAIPAALEKAERYRLLNEPGEAESICLDILATDPQNQAAIITLLLAITDRFSKGYGVSDTPANQLLARIKGEYERAYYSGILAERRAKAKLAQGSPGANHYAYDELCEAMRQFELAEKIRPPGNDDALLRWNTCARMMTRNKLAAREEDRSEPVLE
;
A
#
# COMPACT_ATOMS: atom_id res chain seq x y z
N MET A 1 -29.38 11.47 -1.76
CA MET A 1 -27.93 11.61 -2.01
C MET A 1 -27.76 12.34 -3.34
N PRO A 2 -26.80 13.26 -3.51
CA PRO A 2 -26.58 13.91 -4.79
C PRO A 2 -26.10 12.90 -5.84
N GLU A 3 -26.48 13.11 -7.09
CA GLU A 3 -25.98 12.33 -8.24
C GLU A 3 -24.60 12.86 -8.65
N LEU A 4 -23.65 11.94 -8.91
CA LEU A 4 -22.30 12.29 -9.33
C LEU A 4 -22.29 12.70 -10.81
N LYS A 5 -21.52 13.73 -11.14
CA LYS A 5 -21.35 14.18 -12.52
C LYS A 5 -20.25 13.35 -13.19
N SER A 6 -20.50 12.90 -14.41
CA SER A 6 -19.53 12.09 -15.16
C SER A 6 -18.34 12.93 -15.63
N LEU A 7 -17.14 12.37 -15.50
CA LEU A 7 -15.91 12.93 -16.07
C LEU A 7 -15.82 12.59 -17.56
N SER A 8 -15.48 13.58 -18.40
CA SER A 8 -15.24 13.32 -19.83
C SER A 8 -13.92 12.58 -20.04
N GLN A 9 -13.82 11.75 -21.08
CA GLN A 9 -12.62 10.95 -21.33
C GLN A 9 -11.37 11.82 -21.58
N GLU A 10 -11.55 12.96 -22.24
CA GLU A 10 -10.48 13.90 -22.56
C GLU A 10 -9.89 14.57 -21.30
N ALA A 11 -10.65 14.59 -20.20
CA ALA A 11 -10.21 15.18 -18.95
C ALA A 11 -9.36 14.21 -18.09
N ILE A 12 -9.33 12.91 -18.42
CA ILE A 12 -8.63 11.88 -17.63
C ILE A 12 -7.15 12.21 -17.40
N PRO A 13 -6.34 12.61 -18.40
CA PRO A 13 -4.92 12.91 -18.17
C PRO A 13 -4.71 14.04 -17.16
N ALA A 14 -5.50 15.11 -17.26
CA ALA A 14 -5.43 16.25 -16.34
C ALA A 14 -5.94 15.89 -14.93
N ALA A 15 -6.93 14.99 -14.84
CA ALA A 15 -7.42 14.49 -13.56
C ALA A 15 -6.38 13.61 -12.85
N LEU A 16 -5.67 12.74 -13.58
CA LEU A 16 -4.57 11.92 -13.04
C LEU A 16 -3.46 12.80 -12.45
N GLU A 17 -3.03 13.82 -13.18
CA GLU A 17 -2.01 14.76 -12.69
C GLU A 17 -2.46 15.48 -11.41
N LYS A 18 -3.72 15.90 -11.34
CA LYS A 18 -4.29 16.48 -10.12
C LYS A 18 -4.28 15.48 -8.97
N ALA A 19 -4.70 14.24 -9.18
CA ALA A 19 -4.71 13.21 -8.15
C ALA A 19 -3.30 12.97 -7.58
N GLU A 20 -2.28 12.92 -8.44
CA GLU A 20 -0.89 12.81 -7.99
C GLU A 20 -0.44 14.03 -7.17
N ARG A 21 -0.74 15.25 -7.63
CA ARG A 21 -0.44 16.49 -6.90
C ARG A 21 -1.10 16.53 -5.53
N TYR A 22 -2.38 16.16 -5.43
CA TYR A 22 -3.09 16.09 -4.14
C TYR A 22 -2.43 15.10 -3.18
N ARG A 23 -1.95 13.94 -3.67
CA ARG A 23 -1.17 13.02 -2.83
C ARG A 23 0.13 13.66 -2.33
N LEU A 24 0.86 14.38 -3.17
CA LEU A 24 2.09 15.09 -2.79
C LEU A 24 1.84 16.23 -1.79
N LEU A 25 0.67 16.86 -1.85
CA LEU A 25 0.19 17.84 -0.86
C LEU A 25 -0.33 17.19 0.44
N ASN A 26 -0.23 15.85 0.55
CA ASN A 26 -0.74 15.09 1.67
C ASN A 26 -2.27 15.21 1.84
N GLU A 27 -3.01 15.30 0.73
CA GLU A 27 -4.48 15.33 0.64
C GLU A 27 -5.02 14.05 -0.04
N PRO A 28 -4.86 12.86 0.57
CA PRO A 28 -5.20 11.59 -0.07
C PRO A 28 -6.71 11.38 -0.27
N GLY A 29 -7.57 12.09 0.47
CA GLY A 29 -9.03 12.01 0.27
C GLY A 29 -9.46 12.62 -1.07
N GLU A 30 -8.87 13.76 -1.45
CA GLU A 30 -9.12 14.40 -2.75
C GLU A 30 -8.60 13.53 -3.90
N ALA A 31 -7.40 12.95 -3.73
CA ALA A 31 -6.84 12.02 -4.70
C ALA A 31 -7.69 10.76 -4.89
N GLU A 32 -8.19 10.18 -3.80
CA GLU A 32 -9.12 9.05 -3.82
C GLU A 32 -10.40 9.41 -4.58
N SER A 33 -11.01 10.55 -4.26
CA SER A 33 -12.23 11.03 -4.94
C SER A 33 -12.02 11.15 -6.45
N ILE A 34 -10.95 11.82 -6.89
CA ILE A 34 -10.64 11.98 -8.31
C ILE A 34 -10.40 10.64 -9.01
N CYS A 35 -9.70 9.70 -8.36
CA CYS A 35 -9.44 8.39 -8.96
C CYS A 35 -10.73 7.58 -9.11
N LEU A 36 -11.69 7.69 -8.18
CA LEU A 36 -13.00 7.05 -8.32
C LEU A 36 -13.76 7.60 -9.54
N ASP A 37 -13.74 8.91 -9.76
CA ASP A 37 -14.35 9.54 -10.94
C ASP A 37 -13.70 9.06 -12.24
N ILE A 38 -12.36 8.98 -12.28
CA ILE A 38 -11.64 8.43 -13.44
C ILE A 38 -12.04 6.98 -13.70
N LEU A 39 -12.10 6.14 -12.66
CA LEU A 39 -12.44 4.72 -12.80
C LEU A 39 -13.92 4.48 -13.12
N ALA A 40 -14.81 5.43 -12.84
CA ALA A 40 -16.18 5.40 -13.32
C ALA A 40 -16.25 5.61 -14.84
N THR A 41 -15.39 6.46 -15.40
CA THR A 41 -15.31 6.71 -16.85
C THR A 41 -14.46 5.67 -17.60
N ASP A 42 -13.33 5.26 -17.03
CA ASP A 42 -12.42 4.23 -17.57
C ASP A 42 -12.02 3.22 -16.46
N PRO A 43 -12.79 2.12 -16.31
CA PRO A 43 -12.55 1.13 -15.26
C PRO A 43 -11.22 0.38 -15.36
N GLN A 44 -10.51 0.42 -16.50
CA GLN A 44 -9.26 -0.32 -16.68
C GLN A 44 -8.01 0.56 -16.58
N ASN A 45 -8.19 1.85 -16.31
CA ASN A 45 -7.10 2.82 -16.23
C ASN A 45 -6.07 2.44 -15.16
N GLN A 46 -4.89 1.97 -15.58
CA GLN A 46 -3.87 1.45 -14.66
C GLN A 46 -3.29 2.53 -13.76
N ALA A 47 -3.08 3.74 -14.29
CA ALA A 47 -2.58 4.87 -13.51
C ALA A 47 -3.56 5.26 -12.40
N ALA A 48 -4.87 5.27 -12.68
CA ALA A 48 -5.89 5.56 -11.67
C ALA A 48 -6.01 4.44 -10.63
N ILE A 49 -5.94 3.16 -11.01
CA ILE A 49 -5.97 2.03 -10.07
C ILE A 49 -4.79 2.12 -9.09
N ILE A 50 -3.58 2.33 -9.61
CA ILE A 50 -2.36 2.46 -8.82
C ILE A 50 -2.45 3.69 -7.90
N THR A 51 -2.85 4.84 -8.44
CA THR A 51 -2.96 6.09 -7.67
C THR A 51 -4.00 5.97 -6.57
N LEU A 52 -5.14 5.32 -6.84
CA LEU A 52 -6.18 5.04 -5.86
C LEU A 52 -5.68 4.12 -4.73
N LEU A 53 -4.97 3.04 -5.08
CA LEU A 53 -4.36 2.16 -4.08
C LEU A 53 -3.40 2.94 -3.17
N LEU A 54 -2.56 3.78 -3.76
CA LEU A 54 -1.63 4.60 -3.00
C LEU A 54 -2.36 5.64 -2.14
N ALA A 55 -3.41 6.30 -2.65
CA ALA A 55 -4.21 7.26 -1.90
C ALA A 55 -4.90 6.61 -0.68
N ILE A 56 -5.53 5.45 -0.87
CA ILE A 56 -6.20 4.71 0.21
C ILE A 56 -5.19 4.31 1.29
N THR A 57 -4.02 3.83 0.89
CA THR A 57 -2.99 3.40 1.85
C THR A 57 -2.25 4.57 2.51
N ASP A 58 -2.19 5.75 1.89
CA ASP A 58 -1.71 7.00 2.50
C ASP A 58 -2.59 7.42 3.71
N ARG A 59 -3.86 6.98 3.74
CA ARG A 59 -4.80 7.26 4.83
C ARG A 59 -4.61 6.38 6.06
N PHE A 60 -3.95 5.22 5.94
CA PHE A 60 -3.76 4.29 7.06
C PHE A 60 -3.02 4.94 8.23
N SER A 61 -1.99 5.73 7.94
CA SER A 61 -1.21 6.44 8.96
C SER A 61 -1.94 7.63 9.59
N LYS A 62 -3.08 8.06 9.04
CA LYS A 62 -3.83 9.23 9.52
C LYS A 62 -4.96 8.89 10.49
N GLY A 63 -5.08 7.63 10.93
CA GLY A 63 -6.10 7.21 11.87
C GLY A 63 -7.52 7.22 11.31
N TYR A 64 -7.69 7.42 10.00
CA TYR A 64 -8.96 7.15 9.33
C TYR A 64 -9.18 5.63 9.46
N GLY A 65 -10.34 5.21 9.97
CA GLY A 65 -10.74 3.80 10.03
C GLY A 65 -10.97 3.22 8.63
N VAL A 66 -9.90 3.09 7.85
CA VAL A 66 -9.94 2.60 6.48
C VAL A 66 -9.83 1.09 6.52
N SER A 67 -10.80 0.42 5.91
CA SER A 67 -10.77 -1.04 5.73
C SER A 67 -9.66 -1.43 4.75
N ASP A 68 -9.05 -2.59 4.96
CA ASP A 68 -8.07 -3.19 4.05
C ASP A 68 -8.68 -3.76 2.77
N THR A 69 -9.97 -4.08 2.79
CA THR A 69 -10.67 -4.76 1.69
C THR A 69 -10.55 -4.04 0.34
N PRO A 70 -10.71 -2.70 0.25
CA PRO A 70 -10.56 -1.97 -1.01
C PRO A 70 -9.14 -2.07 -1.61
N ALA A 71 -8.10 -2.09 -0.77
CA ALA A 71 -6.71 -2.12 -1.24
C ALA A 71 -6.36 -3.46 -1.93
N ASN A 72 -6.76 -4.58 -1.33
CA ASN A 72 -6.53 -5.91 -1.92
C ASN A 72 -7.29 -6.10 -3.25
N GLN A 73 -8.50 -5.56 -3.37
CA GLN A 73 -9.29 -5.59 -4.61
C GLN A 73 -8.62 -4.78 -5.74
N LEU A 74 -8.01 -3.64 -5.40
CA LEU A 74 -7.27 -2.83 -6.37
C LEU A 74 -5.98 -3.53 -6.81
N LEU A 75 -5.23 -4.16 -5.90
CA LEU A 75 -4.05 -4.95 -6.24
C LEU A 75 -4.36 -6.03 -7.28
N ALA A 76 -5.49 -6.72 -7.16
CA ALA A 76 -5.91 -7.74 -8.12
C ALA A 76 -6.18 -7.20 -9.54
N ARG A 77 -6.43 -5.89 -9.68
CA ARG A 77 -6.69 -5.21 -10.96
C ARG A 77 -5.44 -4.61 -11.60
N ILE A 78 -4.31 -4.56 -10.89
CA ILE A 78 -3.03 -4.07 -11.42
C ILE A 78 -2.48 -5.08 -12.42
N LYS A 79 -2.15 -4.59 -13.61
CA LYS A 79 -1.50 -5.36 -14.68
C LYS A 79 0.02 -5.32 -14.50
N GLY A 80 0.67 -6.41 -14.89
CA GLY A 80 2.12 -6.58 -14.74
C GLY A 80 2.48 -7.34 -13.46
N GLU A 81 3.48 -8.20 -13.55
CA GLU A 81 3.96 -8.98 -12.40
C GLU A 81 4.82 -8.13 -11.48
N TYR A 82 5.66 -7.25 -12.06
CA TYR A 82 6.50 -6.32 -11.32
C TYR A 82 5.64 -5.38 -10.47
N GLU A 83 4.66 -4.71 -11.09
CA GLU A 83 3.78 -3.76 -10.42
C GLU A 83 2.98 -4.42 -9.32
N ARG A 84 2.43 -5.63 -9.55
CA ARG A 84 1.68 -6.37 -8.52
C ARG A 84 2.56 -6.69 -7.31
N ALA A 85 3.79 -7.19 -7.52
CA ALA A 85 4.71 -7.47 -6.43
C ALA A 85 5.12 -6.18 -5.71
N TYR A 86 5.52 -5.16 -6.46
CA TYR A 86 5.96 -3.87 -5.92
C TYR A 86 4.88 -3.18 -5.07
N TYR A 87 3.65 -3.06 -5.59
CA TYR A 87 2.57 -2.41 -4.86
C TYR A 87 2.01 -3.27 -3.71
N SER A 88 2.12 -4.60 -3.78
CA SER A 88 1.83 -5.48 -2.64
C SER A 88 2.81 -5.22 -1.49
N GLY A 89 4.10 -5.03 -1.81
CA GLY A 89 5.11 -4.65 -0.83
C GLY A 89 4.82 -3.29 -0.18
N ILE A 90 4.42 -2.29 -0.97
CA ILE A 90 4.04 -0.97 -0.46
C ILE A 90 2.84 -1.05 0.49
N LEU A 91 1.84 -1.88 0.16
CA LEU A 91 0.67 -2.06 1.02
C LEU A 91 1.07 -2.59 2.40
N ALA A 92 1.87 -3.66 2.43
CA ALA A 92 2.36 -4.26 3.68
C ALA A 92 3.26 -3.27 4.47
N GLU A 93 4.18 -2.57 3.79
CA GLU A 93 5.01 -1.53 4.39
C GLU A 93 4.17 -0.44 5.09
N ARG A 94 3.08 0.01 4.45
CA ARG A 94 2.19 1.06 4.98
C ARG A 94 1.32 0.56 6.13
N ARG A 95 0.89 -0.70 6.11
CA ARG A 95 0.21 -1.34 7.26
C ARG A 95 1.11 -1.40 8.48
N ALA A 96 2.35 -1.84 8.31
CA ALA A 96 3.34 -1.86 9.39
C ALA A 96 3.52 -0.46 10.01
N LYS A 97 3.71 0.57 9.17
CA LYS A 97 3.84 1.96 9.61
C LYS A 97 2.63 2.45 10.39
N ALA A 98 1.43 2.20 9.87
CA ALA A 98 0.19 2.61 10.52
C ALA A 98 0.03 1.93 11.89
N LYS A 99 0.32 0.63 11.98
CA LYS A 99 0.22 -0.10 13.24
C LYS A 99 1.22 0.39 14.28
N LEU A 100 2.47 0.66 13.87
CA LEU A 100 3.48 1.26 14.75
C LEU A 100 3.04 2.64 15.25
N ALA A 101 2.46 3.46 14.38
CA ALA A 101 1.96 4.79 14.76
C ALA A 101 0.78 4.73 15.75
N GLN A 102 -0.07 3.70 15.68
CA GLN A 102 -1.16 3.50 16.63
C GLN A 102 -0.68 3.09 18.03
N GLY A 103 0.52 2.50 18.16
CA GLY A 103 1.10 2.15 19.47
C GLY A 103 0.33 1.10 20.28
N SER A 104 -0.55 0.32 19.65
CA SER A 104 -1.35 -0.71 20.33
C SER A 104 -0.51 -1.90 20.83
N PRO A 105 -0.92 -2.63 21.88
CA PRO A 105 -0.27 -3.87 22.28
C PRO A 105 -0.13 -4.85 21.12
N GLY A 106 1.05 -5.45 20.96
CA GLY A 106 1.36 -6.35 19.85
C GLY A 106 1.65 -5.66 18.50
N ALA A 107 1.64 -4.32 18.44
CA ALA A 107 1.94 -3.56 17.22
C ALA A 107 3.33 -3.88 16.66
N ASN A 108 4.34 -4.08 17.53
CA ASN A 108 5.70 -4.38 17.08
C ASN A 108 5.78 -5.72 16.34
N HIS A 109 5.10 -6.75 16.84
CA HIS A 109 5.06 -8.05 16.20
C HIS A 109 4.28 -8.03 14.88
N TYR A 110 3.11 -7.40 14.87
CA TYR A 110 2.36 -7.22 13.62
C TYR A 110 3.17 -6.44 12.58
N ALA A 111 3.85 -5.38 13.00
CA ALA A 111 4.70 -4.61 12.11
C ALA A 111 5.92 -5.40 11.62
N TYR A 112 6.47 -6.30 12.44
CA TYR A 112 7.52 -7.23 12.01
C TYR A 112 7.00 -8.12 10.88
N ASP A 113 5.85 -8.79 11.07
CA ASP A 113 5.27 -9.71 10.10
C ASP A 113 4.96 -9.00 8.76
N GLU A 114 4.33 -7.82 8.82
CA GLU A 114 4.04 -7.01 7.64
C GLU A 114 5.32 -6.50 6.94
N LEU A 115 6.38 -6.17 7.67
CA LEU A 115 7.66 -5.77 7.05
C LEU A 115 8.36 -6.96 6.39
N CYS A 116 8.28 -8.16 6.98
CA CYS A 116 8.77 -9.38 6.35
C CYS A 116 8.01 -9.67 5.05
N GLU A 117 6.68 -9.56 5.06
CA GLU A 117 5.87 -9.70 3.83
C GLU A 117 6.23 -8.63 2.80
N ALA A 118 6.40 -7.37 3.21
CA ALA A 118 6.83 -6.30 2.32
C ALA A 118 8.17 -6.62 1.64
N MET A 119 9.15 -7.07 2.43
CA MET A 119 10.48 -7.46 1.93
C MET A 119 10.40 -8.63 0.96
N ARG A 120 9.62 -9.67 1.26
CA ARG A 120 9.39 -10.80 0.34
C ARG A 120 8.81 -10.35 -0.99
N GLN A 121 7.86 -9.41 -0.98
CA GLN A 121 7.26 -8.86 -2.20
C GLN A 121 8.26 -8.00 -2.99
N PHE A 122 9.08 -7.20 -2.31
CA PHE A 122 10.13 -6.44 -2.98
C PHE A 122 11.21 -7.33 -3.59
N GLU A 123 11.58 -8.44 -2.95
CA GLU A 123 12.49 -9.45 -3.52
C GLU A 123 11.89 -10.14 -4.76
N LEU A 124 10.57 -10.38 -4.77
CA LEU A 124 9.88 -10.87 -5.96
C LEU A 124 9.92 -9.84 -7.09
N ALA A 125 9.62 -8.57 -6.79
CA ALA A 125 9.68 -7.48 -7.76
C ALA A 125 11.11 -7.29 -8.29
N GLU A 126 12.12 -7.40 -7.42
CA GLU A 126 13.53 -7.26 -7.76
C GLU A 126 13.97 -8.25 -8.85
N LYS A 127 13.50 -9.51 -8.77
CA LYS A 127 13.86 -10.58 -9.72
C LYS A 127 13.37 -10.34 -11.14
N ILE A 128 12.31 -9.55 -11.31
CA ILE A 128 11.65 -9.29 -12.59
C ILE A 128 11.70 -7.81 -12.97
N ARG A 129 12.53 -7.01 -12.28
CA ARG A 129 12.56 -5.56 -12.45
C ARG A 129 13.05 -5.15 -13.83
N PRO A 130 12.46 -4.10 -14.44
CA PRO A 130 13.00 -3.50 -15.64
C PRO A 130 14.45 -3.01 -15.43
N PRO A 131 15.30 -3.02 -16.47
CA PRO A 131 16.66 -2.45 -16.38
C PRO A 131 16.63 -1.01 -15.88
N GLY A 132 17.44 -0.70 -14.86
CA GLY A 132 17.54 0.64 -14.27
C GLY A 132 16.42 0.99 -13.28
N ASN A 133 15.48 0.09 -13.01
CA ASN A 133 14.48 0.29 -11.96
C ASN A 133 14.91 -0.42 -10.67
N ASP A 134 15.53 0.33 -9.76
CA ASP A 134 15.97 -0.16 -8.45
C ASP A 134 15.01 0.21 -7.30
N ASP A 135 13.78 0.60 -7.61
CA ASP A 135 12.81 1.05 -6.61
C ASP A 135 12.53 -0.04 -5.56
N ALA A 136 12.41 -1.30 -6.00
CA ALA A 136 12.22 -2.44 -5.11
C ALA A 136 13.37 -2.57 -4.08
N LEU A 137 14.62 -2.35 -4.51
CA LEU A 137 15.79 -2.39 -3.63
C LEU A 137 15.76 -1.24 -2.60
N LEU A 138 15.42 -0.03 -3.03
CA LEU A 138 15.29 1.13 -2.15
C LEU A 138 14.21 0.92 -1.08
N ARG A 139 13.10 0.29 -1.48
CA ARG A 139 12.00 -0.06 -0.58
C ARG A 139 12.37 -1.15 0.40
N TRP A 140 12.98 -2.24 -0.07
CA TRP A 140 13.50 -3.31 0.80
C TRP A 140 14.47 -2.76 1.86
N ASN A 141 15.41 -1.91 1.45
CA ASN A 141 16.36 -1.27 2.36
C ASN A 141 15.68 -0.36 3.40
N THR A 142 14.55 0.23 3.04
CA THR A 142 13.73 1.02 3.97
C THR A 142 13.07 0.13 5.01
N CYS A 143 12.51 -1.01 4.62
CA CYS A 143 11.98 -2.01 5.55
C CYS A 143 13.04 -2.53 6.52
N ALA A 144 14.21 -2.94 6.02
CA ALA A 144 15.32 -3.43 6.86
C ALA A 144 15.79 -2.39 7.90
N ARG A 145 15.93 -1.13 7.48
CA ARG A 145 16.26 -0.01 8.39
C ARG A 145 15.16 0.22 9.43
N MET A 146 13.90 0.11 9.05
CA MET A 146 12.78 0.24 9.98
C MET A 146 12.76 -0.89 11.03
N MET A 147 12.97 -2.14 10.63
CA MET A 147 13.03 -3.26 11.57
C MET A 147 14.15 -3.07 12.60
N THR A 148 15.34 -2.70 12.12
CA THR A 148 16.51 -2.44 12.97
C THR A 148 16.26 -1.29 13.94
N ARG A 149 15.75 -0.14 13.45
CA ARG A 149 15.52 1.07 14.26
C ARG A 149 14.53 0.84 15.40
N ASN A 150 13.46 0.07 15.13
CA ASN A 150 12.41 -0.18 16.11
C ASN A 150 12.64 -1.48 16.91
N LYS A 151 13.78 -2.17 16.71
CA LYS A 151 14.12 -3.45 17.35
C LYS A 151 12.99 -4.47 17.24
N LEU A 152 12.40 -4.56 16.05
CA LEU A 152 11.28 -5.47 15.80
C LEU A 152 11.78 -6.90 15.75
N ALA A 153 11.02 -7.81 16.34
CA ALA A 153 11.30 -9.23 16.35
C ALA A 153 10.00 -10.01 16.12
N ALA A 154 10.17 -11.23 15.60
CA ALA A 154 9.10 -12.21 15.55
C ALA A 154 8.48 -12.41 16.93
N ARG A 155 7.22 -12.86 16.97
CA ARG A 155 6.67 -13.38 18.22
C ARG A 155 7.50 -14.59 18.61
N GLU A 156 7.92 -14.65 19.87
CA GLU A 156 8.33 -15.92 20.44
C GLU A 156 7.09 -16.82 20.37
N GLU A 157 7.15 -17.88 19.57
CA GLU A 157 6.13 -18.92 19.64
C GLU A 157 6.17 -19.43 21.08
N ASP A 158 5.08 -19.24 21.81
CA ASP A 158 4.88 -19.89 23.09
C ASP A 158 4.95 -21.39 22.81
N ARG A 159 6.15 -21.95 23.00
CA ARG A 159 6.44 -23.37 23.01
C ARG A 159 5.80 -23.90 24.29
N SER A 160 4.47 -23.88 24.29
CA SER A 160 3.63 -24.58 25.24
C SER A 160 3.92 -26.05 25.02
N GLU A 161 4.90 -26.56 25.77
CA GLU A 161 5.09 -27.99 25.92
C GLU A 161 3.72 -28.55 26.33
N PRO A 162 3.17 -29.52 25.57
CA PRO A 162 1.93 -30.15 26.01
C PRO A 162 2.25 -30.82 27.35
N VAL A 163 1.59 -30.35 28.41
CA VAL A 163 1.58 -31.04 29.69
C VAL A 163 0.95 -32.39 29.43
N LEU A 164 1.77 -33.43 29.38
CA LEU A 164 1.33 -34.82 29.33
C LEU A 164 0.78 -35.14 30.73
N GLU A 165 -0.55 -35.19 30.86
CA GLU A 165 -1.24 -35.93 31.92
C GLU A 165 -1.51 -37.37 31.48
#